data_AF-W2R2V0-F1
#
_entry.id   AF-W2R2V0-F1
#
_cell.length_a   1.000
_cell.length_b   1.000
_cell.length_c   1.000
_cell.angle_alpha   90.00
_cell.angle_beta   90.00
_cell.angle_gamma   90.00
#
_symmetry.space_group_name_H-M   'P 1'
#
loop_
_entity.id
_entity.type
_entity.pdbx_description
1 polymer ?
#
loop_
_entity_poly.entity_id
_entity_poly.type
_entity_poly.pdbx_seq_one_letter_code
_entity_poly.pdbx_strand_id
1 'polypeptide(L)' 'MRYYLDLGTPYLNLNSVDGEYQDLVMWEQLPDAARAALNDSSNFGKAEVPFNDEHYEEHLDNAWPL' A
#
# COMPACT_ATOMS: atom_id res chain seq x y z
N MET A 1 2.64 11.82 -7.36
CA MET A 1 3.48 10.64 -7.07
C MET A 1 3.72 9.91 -8.38
N ARG A 2 4.91 9.34 -8.60
CA ARG A 2 5.20 8.51 -9.79
C ARG A 2 5.74 7.15 -9.37
N TYR A 3 5.28 6.13 -10.06
CA TYR A 3 5.78 4.76 -9.95
C TYR A 3 6.96 4.55 -10.91
N TYR A 4 8.08 4.06 -10.38
CA TYR A 4 9.30 3.80 -11.12
C TYR A 4 9.61 2.30 -11.15
N LEU A 5 10.05 1.82 -12.31
CA LEU A 5 10.56 0.48 -12.51
C LEU A 5 12.02 0.60 -12.92
N ASP A 6 12.94 0.20 -12.04
CA ASP A 6 14.36 0.05 -12.34
C ASP A 6 14.72 -1.46 -12.34
N LEU A 7 15.99 -1.83 -12.47
CA LEU A 7 16.48 -3.22 -12.50
C LEU A 7 16.23 -4.04 -11.20
N GLY A 8 15.38 -3.56 -10.29
CA GLY A 8 15.04 -4.17 -8.99
C GLY A 8 13.57 -4.00 -8.61
N THR A 9 13.31 -3.75 -7.31
CA THR A 9 11.94 -3.55 -6.79
C THR A 9 11.41 -2.17 -7.20
N PRO A 10 10.16 -2.08 -7.69
CA PRO A 10 9.53 -0.80 -7.98
C PRO A 10 9.38 0.07 -6.73
N TYR A 11 9.38 1.39 -6.90
CA TYR A 11 9.18 2.34 -5.80
C TYR A 11 8.39 3.58 -6.25
N LEU A 12 7.86 4.30 -5.26
CA LEU A 12 7.14 5.54 -5.45
C LEU A 12 8.01 6.73 -5.05
N ASN A 13 7.99 7.80 -5.84
CA ASN A 13 8.65 9.07 -5.50
C ASN A 13 7.76 10.27 -5.86
N LEU A 14 7.98 11.39 -5.19
CA LEU A 14 7.39 12.67 -5.56
C LEU A 14 7.82 13.04 -6.98
N ASN A 15 6.89 13.65 -7.71
CA ASN A 15 7.09 14.03 -9.10
C ASN A 15 6.33 15.34 -9.36
N SER A 16 6.88 16.17 -10.25
CA SER A 16 6.29 17.47 -10.63
C SER A 16 5.29 17.38 -11.78
N VAL A 17 5.04 16.17 -12.30
CA VAL A 17 4.08 15.91 -13.37
C VAL A 17 2.83 15.27 -12.77
N ASP A 18 1.68 15.72 -13.24
CA ASP A 18 0.37 15.19 -12.85
C ASP A 18 0.24 13.71 -13.22
N GLY A 19 -0.45 12.97 -12.34
CA GLY A 19 -0.79 11.57 -12.54
C GLY A 19 -2.28 11.39 -12.85
N GLU A 20 -2.73 10.15 -12.72
CA GLU A 20 -4.15 9.80 -12.83
C GLU A 20 -4.75 9.57 -11.44
N TYR A 21 -6.07 9.72 -11.33
CA TYR A 21 -6.84 9.35 -10.13
C TYR A 21 -7.46 7.97 -10.30
N GLN A 22 -7.58 7.23 -9.21
CA GLN A 22 -8.21 5.90 -9.17
C GLN A 22 -9.45 5.94 -8.30
N ASP A 23 -10.40 5.03 -8.54
CA ASP A 23 -11.55 4.85 -7.65
C ASP A 23 -11.08 4.44 -6.26
N LEU A 24 -11.48 5.22 -5.26
CA LEU A 24 -11.07 5.02 -3.87
C LEU A 24 -12.07 4.13 -3.13
N VAL A 25 -11.56 3.08 -2.48
CA VAL A 25 -12.25 2.31 -1.46
C VAL A 25 -11.44 2.35 -0.17
N MET A 26 -12.03 2.83 0.91
CA MET A 26 -11.41 2.89 2.23
C MET A 26 -11.46 1.52 2.92
N TRP A 27 -10.55 1.26 3.86
CA TRP A 27 -10.46 -0.03 4.57
C TRP A 27 -11.81 -0.44 5.20
N GLU A 28 -12.49 0.50 5.83
CA GLU A 28 -13.77 0.33 6.52
C GLU A 28 -14.95 0.14 5.56
N GLN A 29 -14.76 0.46 4.27
CA GLN A 29 -15.77 0.25 3.23
C GLN A 29 -15.66 -1.16 2.61
N LEU A 30 -14.58 -1.89 2.88
CA LEU A 30 -14.38 -3.23 2.35
C LEU A 30 -15.28 -4.26 3.06
N PRO A 31 -15.82 -5.24 2.33
CA PRO A 31 -16.46 -6.41 2.95
C PRO A 31 -15.47 -7.18 3.83
N ASP A 32 -15.98 -7.84 4.87
CA ASP A 32 -15.17 -8.64 5.80
C ASP A 32 -14.29 -9.68 5.10
N ALA A 33 -14.81 -10.33 4.05
CA ALA A 33 -14.04 -11.29 3.26
C ALA A 33 -12.83 -10.67 2.55
N ALA A 34 -12.95 -9.42 2.09
CA ALA A 34 -11.85 -8.71 1.45
C ALA A 34 -10.79 -8.29 2.48
N ARG A 35 -11.21 -7.78 3.64
CA ARG A 35 -10.29 -7.47 4.76
C ARG A 35 -9.54 -8.72 5.24
N ALA A 36 -10.24 -9.85 5.40
CA ALA A 36 -9.63 -11.12 5.76
C ALA A 36 -8.58 -11.59 4.74
N ALA A 37 -8.87 -11.47 3.44
CA ALA A 37 -7.92 -11.82 2.39
C ALA A 37 -6.68 -10.89 2.36
N LEU A 38 -6.87 -9.59 2.63
CA LEU A 38 -5.79 -8.59 2.69
C LEU A 38 -4.94 -8.71 3.96
N ASN A 39 -5.49 -9.25 5.05
CA ASN A 39 -4.76 -9.56 6.28
C ASN A 39 -3.93 -10.85 6.19
N ASP A 40 -4.21 -11.73 5.24
CA ASP A 40 -3.48 -12.99 5.09
C ASP A 40 -2.21 -12.77 4.24
N SER A 41 -1.07 -12.71 4.93
CA SER A 41 0.26 -12.50 4.33
C SER A 41 0.66 -13.59 3.32
N SER A 42 0.04 -14.78 3.37
CA SER A 42 0.33 -15.85 2.40
C SER A 42 -0.18 -15.53 0.98
N ASN A 43 -1.09 -14.56 0.83
CA ASN A 43 -1.68 -14.19 -0.45
C ASN A 43 -0.76 -13.32 -1.34
N PHE A 44 0.31 -12.73 -0.80
CA PHE A 44 1.10 -11.69 -1.49
C PHE A 44 2.56 -12.07 -1.79
N GLY A 45 2.97 -13.29 -1.44
CA GLY A 45 4.30 -13.82 -1.76
C GLY A 45 5.43 -13.02 -1.11
N LYS A 46 6.12 -12.17 -1.88
CA LYS A 46 7.17 -11.26 -1.37
C LYS A 46 6.66 -9.85 -1.07
N ALA A 47 5.46 -9.52 -1.54
CA ALA A 47 4.84 -8.23 -1.28
C ALA A 47 4.09 -8.29 0.06
N GLU A 48 3.90 -7.12 0.65
CA GLU A 48 3.21 -6.93 1.91
C GLU A 48 2.07 -5.92 1.69
N VAL A 49 0.97 -6.07 2.44
CA VAL A 49 -0.14 -5.10 2.40
C VAL A 49 0.11 -4.03 3.47
N PRO A 50 0.46 -2.79 3.07
CA PRO A 50 1.01 -1.78 3.99
C PRO A 50 -0.03 -1.10 4.91
N PHE A 51 -1.31 -1.42 4.74
CA PHE A 51 -2.43 -0.78 5.45
C PHE A 51 -3.36 -1.80 6.13
N ASN A 52 -2.98 -3.07 6.16
CA ASN A 52 -3.77 -4.11 6.81
C ASN A 52 -3.66 -3.99 8.35
N ASP A 53 -4.42 -4.81 9.08
CA ASP A 53 -4.49 -4.69 10.55
C ASP A 53 -3.14 -4.98 11.24
N GLU A 54 -2.25 -5.74 10.60
CA GLU A 54 -0.93 -6.10 11.12
C GLU A 54 0.10 -4.97 10.92
N HIS A 55 0.11 -4.33 9.74
CA HIS A 55 1.18 -3.40 9.35
C HIS A 55 0.84 -1.93 9.52
N TYR A 56 -0.43 -1.54 9.67
CA TYR A 56 -0.86 -0.14 9.61
C TYR A 56 -0.10 0.78 10.58
N GLU A 57 -0.09 0.44 11.88
CA GLU A 57 0.56 1.27 12.90
C GLU A 57 2.08 1.31 12.73
N GLU A 58 2.72 0.17 12.44
CA GLU A 58 4.17 0.11 12.19
C GLU A 58 4.56 0.96 10.98
N HIS A 59 3.76 0.92 9.92
CA HIS A 59 4.02 1.73 8.72
C HIS A 59 3.77 3.22 8.95
N LEU A 60 2.81 3.60 9.80
CA LEU A 60 2.64 5.00 10.21
C LEU A 60 3.86 5.51 10.97
N ASP A 61 4.38 4.73 11.91
CA ASP A 61 5.59 5.06 12.66
C ASP A 61 6.80 5.20 11.73
N ASN A 62 6.98 4.28 10.79
CA ASN A 62 8.08 4.30 9.82
C ASN A 62 7.94 5.42 8.77
N ALA A 63 6.72 5.82 8.43
CA ALA A 63 6.45 6.91 7.49
C ALA A 63 6.57 8.30 8.12
N TRP A 64 6.75 8.38 9.45
CA TRP A 64 6.97 9.65 10.13
C TRP A 64 8.28 10.30 9.64
N PRO A 65 8.23 11.54 9.12
CA PRO A 65 9.36 12.11 8.39
C PRO A 65 10.45 12.75 9.28
N LEU A 66 10.34 12.64 10.61
CA LEU A 66 11.23 13.31 11.59
C LEU A 66 12.04 12.33 12.43
#